data_AF-D6EAJ9-F1
#
_entry.id   AF-D6EAJ9-F1
#
_cell.length_a   1.000
_cell.length_b   1.000
_cell.length_c   1.000
_cell.angle_alpha   90.00
_cell.angle_beta   90.00
_cell.angle_gamma   90.00
#
_symmetry.space_group_name_H-M   'P 1'
#
loop_
_entity.id
_entity.type
_entity.pdbx_description
1 polymer ?
#
loop_
_entity_poly.entity_id
_entity_poly.type
_entity_poly.pdbx_seq_one_letter_code
_entity_poly.pdbx_strand_id
1 'polypeptide(L)'
;MMRTSELFSVRMLGFGFFWAWLFLVAVSPSPLFGQLTGPGGTPFELWELCFRLLALVVVGGVARQLATTRGVWVLAVLSAVFGIAGVAALGLAQNAGMVAAAALFVGVADTCMFVGWLSFFGYLHLGETALLITLSYAVGSVVLFALYGMGKGAMQAASVLLPVASAVSFVLAYRSFAQTSDAPEPWATSADASKTPLPPVVYRLYGALAALAALFALFSCVMVRQGVQGASGPLVQAGCCIVVACIAGAVFALTRQVKGMYGLYRLAPLAMGAGFCCLGMLGGQSWTAAGGLVMFGFLTFEILSLNDFCNAVKTNDASLVRAMTGARVTSSAGMLAGWGVGMALPTQTAWADLPGVAAFVGVLGVLVVGFAVFTNTEVVGLRDLSGDRAAMEKLEDLDQRDKLLDGFAQAYGLSGREREVMGYLLFGRNAVYIAEQLVIAESTARTYIHKIYQKTETHARMELLDVFDAFCAQQGSDSVRGA
;
A
#
# COMPACT_ATOMS: atom_id res chain seq x y z
N MET A 1 17.86 -18.80 2.88
CA MET A 1 17.29 -17.99 1.79
C MET A 1 15.87 -18.43 1.56
N MET A 2 14.89 -17.55 1.80
CA MET A 2 13.49 -17.81 1.45
C MET A 2 13.32 -17.65 -0.07
N ARG A 3 12.45 -18.44 -0.70
CA ARG A 3 12.14 -18.27 -2.14
C ARG A 3 11.37 -16.97 -2.36
N THR A 4 11.45 -16.37 -3.55
CA THR A 4 10.74 -15.12 -3.92
C THR A 4 9.23 -15.17 -3.66
N SER A 5 8.60 -16.33 -3.83
CA SER A 5 7.19 -16.58 -3.49
C SER A 5 6.88 -16.53 -1.98
N GLU A 6 7.82 -16.96 -1.14
CA GLU A 6 7.70 -16.89 0.32
C GLU A 6 7.84 -15.44 0.79
N LEU A 7 8.72 -14.66 0.16
CA LEU A 7 8.87 -13.23 0.46
C LEU A 7 7.59 -12.45 0.16
N PHE A 8 6.96 -12.72 -0.98
CA PHE A 8 5.67 -12.12 -1.34
C PHE A 8 4.60 -12.43 -0.28
N SER A 9 4.58 -13.67 0.20
CA SER A 9 3.64 -14.13 1.22
C SER A 9 3.87 -13.42 2.57
N VAL A 10 5.12 -13.28 3.01
CA VAL A 10 5.46 -12.60 4.28
C VAL A 10 5.08 -11.11 4.24
N ARG A 11 5.32 -10.43 3.11
CA ARG A 11 4.99 -9.01 2.92
C ARG A 11 3.48 -8.77 2.99
N MET A 12 2.71 -9.60 2.28
CA MET A 12 1.25 -9.54 2.26
C MET A 12 0.64 -9.85 3.63
N LEU A 13 1.11 -10.90 4.30
CA LEU A 13 0.61 -11.30 5.62
C LEU A 13 0.94 -10.23 6.68
N GLY A 14 2.15 -9.67 6.65
CA GLY A 14 2.60 -8.70 7.63
C GLY A 14 1.76 -7.42 7.66
N PHE A 15 1.48 -6.84 6.49
CA PHE A 15 0.59 -5.67 6.40
C PHE A 15 -0.88 -6.03 6.63
N GLY A 16 -1.30 -7.25 6.26
CA GLY A 16 -2.62 -7.78 6.60
C GLY A 16 -2.86 -7.93 8.11
N PHE A 17 -1.85 -8.35 8.88
CA PHE A 17 -1.94 -8.42 10.34
C PHE A 17 -2.12 -7.04 11.00
N PHE A 18 -1.46 -6.02 10.46
CA PHE A 18 -1.67 -4.64 10.88
C PHE A 18 -3.13 -4.21 10.68
N TRP A 19 -3.71 -4.44 9.49
CA TRP A 19 -5.12 -4.11 9.23
C TRP A 19 -6.09 -4.91 10.09
N ALA A 20 -5.84 -6.20 10.30
CA ALA A 20 -6.64 -7.03 11.20
C ALA A 20 -6.63 -6.47 12.63
N TRP A 21 -5.46 -6.05 13.13
CA TRP A 21 -5.35 -5.42 14.44
C TRP A 21 -6.12 -4.09 14.50
N LEU A 22 -5.99 -3.25 13.47
CA LEU A 22 -6.68 -1.97 13.38
C LEU A 22 -8.21 -2.16 13.38
N PHE A 23 -8.74 -3.14 12.66
CA PHE A 23 -10.17 -3.47 12.67
C PHE A 23 -10.66 -3.99 14.03
N LEU A 24 -9.83 -4.73 14.77
CA LEU A 24 -10.19 -5.24 16.09
C LEU A 24 -10.20 -4.14 17.16
N VAL A 25 -9.27 -3.19 17.08
CA VAL A 25 -8.96 -2.27 18.19
C VAL A 25 -9.38 -0.84 17.92
N ALA A 26 -9.13 -0.31 16.72
CA ALA A 26 -9.13 1.13 16.45
C ALA A 26 -10.38 1.66 15.74
N VAL A 27 -11.20 0.79 15.12
CA VAL A 27 -12.42 1.21 14.41
C VAL A 27 -13.65 0.98 15.28
N SER A 28 -14.37 2.04 15.67
CA SER A 28 -15.62 1.91 16.41
C SER A 28 -16.82 1.58 15.52
N PRO A 29 -17.76 0.77 16.04
CA PRO A 29 -17.66 0.02 17.29
C PRO A 29 -16.65 -1.13 17.17
N SER A 30 -15.72 -1.21 18.14
CA SER A 30 -14.69 -2.25 18.16
C SER A 30 -15.35 -3.61 18.42
N PRO A 31 -15.02 -4.67 17.66
CA PRO A 31 -15.53 -6.02 17.94
C PRO A 31 -15.10 -6.55 19.31
N LEU A 32 -13.98 -6.03 19.84
CA LEU A 32 -13.38 -6.47 21.09
C LEU A 32 -13.86 -5.67 22.30
N PHE A 33 -13.93 -4.34 22.14
CA PHE A 33 -14.17 -3.40 23.23
C PHE A 33 -15.55 -2.71 23.15
N GLY A 34 -16.30 -2.90 22.06
CA GLY A 34 -17.57 -2.24 21.82
C GLY A 34 -17.39 -0.76 21.46
N GLN A 35 -18.38 0.06 21.82
CA GLN A 35 -18.35 1.49 21.58
C GLN A 35 -17.60 2.20 22.72
N LEU A 36 -16.38 2.63 22.44
CA LEU A 36 -15.51 3.33 23.38
C LEU A 36 -15.76 4.84 23.33
N THR A 37 -15.92 5.47 24.50
CA THR A 37 -16.16 6.91 24.62
C THR A 37 -15.08 7.59 25.47
N GLY A 38 -14.55 8.69 24.94
CA GLY A 38 -13.63 9.60 25.61
C GLY A 38 -14.37 10.71 26.39
N PRO A 39 -13.60 11.65 26.98
CA PRO A 39 -14.16 12.73 27.80
C PRO A 39 -15.24 13.52 27.07
N GLY A 40 -16.33 13.85 27.78
CA GLY A 40 -17.45 14.59 27.18
C GLY A 40 -18.33 13.75 26.23
N GLY A 41 -18.22 12.42 26.25
CA GLY A 41 -19.02 11.53 25.41
C GLY A 41 -18.58 11.49 23.94
N THR A 42 -17.40 12.05 23.63
CA THR A 42 -16.81 11.99 22.29
C THR A 42 -16.38 10.55 21.95
N PRO A 43 -16.53 10.07 20.71
CA PRO A 43 -16.03 8.76 20.31
C PRO A 43 -14.51 8.62 20.43
N PHE A 44 -14.05 7.39 20.60
CA PHE A 44 -12.62 7.04 20.63
C PHE A 44 -11.85 7.53 19.41
N GLU A 45 -12.46 7.49 18.22
CA GLU A 45 -11.85 7.89 16.94
C GLU A 45 -11.32 9.32 16.98
N LEU A 46 -12.04 10.25 17.62
CA LEU A 46 -11.58 11.65 17.67
C LEU A 46 -10.25 11.77 18.41
N TRP A 47 -10.09 11.05 19.51
CA TRP A 47 -8.86 11.05 20.30
C TRP A 47 -7.75 10.33 19.57
N GLU A 48 -8.04 9.17 18.98
CA GLU A 48 -7.09 8.40 18.17
C GLU A 48 -6.57 9.25 16.99
N LEU A 49 -7.46 9.89 16.24
CA LEU A 49 -7.12 10.75 15.10
C LEU A 49 -6.24 11.94 15.51
N CYS A 50 -6.55 12.59 16.64
CA CYS A 50 -5.73 13.67 17.18
C CYS A 50 -4.32 13.19 17.53
N PHE A 51 -4.19 12.08 18.27
CA PHE A 51 -2.89 11.55 18.64
C PHE A 51 -2.12 10.98 17.45
N ARG A 52 -2.82 10.39 16.47
CA ARG A 52 -2.23 9.95 15.20
C ARG A 52 -1.67 11.12 14.41
N LEU A 53 -2.38 12.23 14.30
CA LEU A 53 -1.85 13.44 13.64
C LEU A 53 -0.60 13.97 14.35
N LEU A 54 -0.61 14.01 15.68
CA LEU A 54 0.58 14.39 16.46
C LEU A 54 1.75 13.43 16.21
N ALA A 55 1.51 12.12 16.25
CA ALA A 55 2.52 11.11 15.97
C ALA A 55 3.07 11.23 14.54
N LEU A 56 2.22 11.46 13.54
CA LEU A 56 2.62 11.67 12.14
C LEU A 56 3.48 12.92 11.97
N VAL A 57 3.16 14.02 12.67
CA VAL A 57 3.99 15.24 12.65
C VAL A 57 5.37 14.97 13.25
N VAL A 58 5.43 14.23 14.36
CA VAL A 58 6.71 13.83 15.00
C VAL A 58 7.53 12.93 14.07
N VAL A 59 6.92 11.86 13.55
CA VAL A 59 7.58 10.92 12.61
C VAL A 59 8.01 11.64 11.34
N GLY A 60 7.19 12.55 10.81
CA GLY A 60 7.53 13.38 9.64
C GLY A 60 8.69 14.35 9.91
N GLY A 61 8.75 14.95 11.10
CA GLY A 61 9.85 15.83 11.51
C GLY A 61 11.17 15.10 11.71
N VAL A 62 11.11 13.85 12.21
CA VAL A 62 12.27 12.99 12.45
C VAL A 62 12.53 12.03 11.28
N ALA A 63 11.81 12.19 10.16
CA ALA A 63 11.85 11.28 9.02
C ALA A 63 13.27 11.03 8.49
N ARG A 64 14.13 12.06 8.49
CA ARG A 64 15.54 11.94 8.07
C ARG A 64 16.38 11.05 9.01
N GLN A 65 16.10 11.05 10.31
CA GLN A 65 16.83 10.22 11.28
C GLN A 65 16.28 8.79 11.30
N LEU A 66 14.97 8.64 11.08
CA LEU A 66 14.31 7.35 10.88
C LEU A 66 14.69 6.69 9.55
N ALA A 67 15.30 7.46 8.64
CA ALA A 67 15.72 7.01 7.33
C ALA A 67 17.04 6.19 7.35
N THR A 68 17.16 5.28 8.32
CA THR A 68 18.34 4.44 8.55
C THR A 68 17.89 3.03 8.93
N THR A 69 18.77 2.04 8.77
CA THR A 69 18.55 0.68 9.27
C THR A 69 18.03 0.67 10.72
N ARG A 70 18.63 1.49 11.58
CA ARG A 70 18.24 1.63 12.99
C ARG A 70 16.84 2.23 13.16
N GLY A 71 16.49 3.22 12.34
CA GLY A 71 15.18 3.87 12.37
C GLY A 71 14.02 2.90 12.19
N VAL A 72 14.21 1.84 11.41
CA VAL A 72 13.15 0.84 11.24
C VAL A 72 13.08 -0.22 12.28
N TRP A 73 14.20 -0.61 12.88
CA TRP A 73 14.11 -1.35 14.13
C TRP A 73 13.36 -0.55 15.18
N VAL A 74 13.61 0.76 15.26
CA VAL A 74 12.86 1.65 16.16
C VAL A 74 11.37 1.66 15.82
N LEU A 75 10.97 1.84 14.56
CA LEU A 75 9.55 1.82 14.17
C LEU A 75 8.88 0.46 14.44
N ALA A 76 9.58 -0.66 14.17
CA ALA A 76 9.08 -2.01 14.43
C ALA A 76 8.90 -2.28 15.93
N VAL A 77 9.86 -1.88 16.77
CA VAL A 77 9.77 -2.05 18.22
C VAL A 77 8.70 -1.14 18.81
N LEU A 78 8.66 0.14 18.41
CA LEU A 78 7.65 1.08 18.88
C LEU A 78 6.25 0.59 18.53
N SER A 79 6.03 0.13 17.29
CA SER A 79 4.72 -0.36 16.88
C SER A 79 4.26 -1.61 17.65
N ALA A 80 5.16 -2.56 17.93
CA ALA A 80 4.83 -3.73 18.75
C ALA A 80 4.53 -3.36 20.21
N VAL A 81 5.38 -2.53 20.83
CA VAL A 81 5.25 -2.13 22.24
C VAL A 81 3.99 -1.28 22.44
N PHE A 82 3.80 -0.24 21.63
CA PHE A 82 2.63 0.63 21.72
C PHE A 82 1.34 -0.09 21.29
N GLY A 83 1.42 -1.07 20.37
CA GLY A 83 0.28 -1.91 20.01
C GLY A 83 -0.20 -2.75 21.19
N ILE A 84 0.69 -3.46 21.87
CA ILE A 84 0.36 -4.24 23.08
C ILE A 84 -0.13 -3.32 24.21
N ALA A 85 0.59 -2.22 24.45
CA ALA A 85 0.23 -1.26 25.49
C ALA A 85 -1.15 -0.64 25.24
N GLY A 86 -1.51 -0.34 23.99
CA GLY A 86 -2.83 0.18 23.61
C GLY A 86 -3.94 -0.82 23.89
N VAL A 87 -3.76 -2.10 23.53
CA VAL A 87 -4.73 -3.16 23.86
C VAL A 87 -4.89 -3.32 25.38
N ALA A 88 -3.79 -3.35 26.12
CA ALA A 88 -3.82 -3.45 27.58
C ALA A 88 -4.50 -2.22 28.22
N ALA A 89 -4.17 -1.02 27.77
CA ALA A 89 -4.76 0.22 28.26
C ALA A 89 -6.26 0.30 27.99
N LEU A 90 -6.72 -0.13 26.81
CA LEU A 90 -8.14 -0.22 26.47
C LEU A 90 -8.86 -1.28 27.31
N GLY A 91 -8.25 -2.44 27.54
CA GLY A 91 -8.83 -3.48 28.39
C GLY A 91 -8.95 -3.10 29.87
N LEU A 92 -8.08 -2.21 30.35
CA LEU A 92 -8.07 -1.70 31.73
C LEU A 92 -8.81 -0.37 31.90
N ALA A 93 -9.29 0.25 30.82
CA ALA A 93 -9.93 1.54 30.87
C ALA A 93 -11.26 1.48 31.62
N GLN A 94 -11.34 2.15 32.76
CA GLN A 94 -12.56 2.26 33.57
C GLN A 94 -13.28 3.59 33.38
N ASN A 95 -12.56 4.61 32.91
CA ASN A 95 -13.06 5.98 32.77
C ASN A 95 -12.74 6.54 31.40
N ALA A 96 -13.52 7.53 30.97
CA ALA A 96 -13.36 8.23 29.69
C ALA A 96 -11.95 8.80 29.48
N GLY A 97 -11.31 9.33 30.53
CA GLY A 97 -9.92 9.81 30.46
C GLY A 97 -8.89 8.70 30.17
N MET A 98 -9.12 7.48 30.67
CA MET A 98 -8.27 6.33 30.36
C MET A 98 -8.45 5.87 28.92
N VAL A 99 -9.66 5.94 28.37
CA VAL A 99 -9.93 5.63 26.95
C VAL A 99 -9.18 6.62 26.04
N ALA A 100 -9.21 7.93 26.37
CA ALA A 100 -8.44 8.93 25.63
C ALA A 100 -6.93 8.69 25.76
N ALA A 101 -6.42 8.36 26.94
CA ALA A 101 -5.01 8.00 27.12
C ALA A 101 -4.63 6.73 26.35
N ALA A 102 -5.52 5.74 26.26
CA ALA A 102 -5.32 4.54 25.49
C ALA A 102 -5.24 4.82 23.97
N ALA A 103 -5.98 5.82 23.49
CA ALA A 103 -5.95 6.27 22.10
C ALA A 103 -4.58 6.80 21.67
N LEU A 104 -3.79 7.37 22.59
CA LEU A 104 -2.40 7.75 22.32
C LEU A 104 -1.56 6.53 21.91
N PHE A 105 -1.69 5.42 22.65
CA PHE A 105 -0.91 4.23 22.35
C PHE A 105 -1.29 3.62 21.00
N VAL A 106 -2.60 3.57 20.71
CA VAL A 106 -3.12 3.06 19.44
C VAL A 106 -2.68 3.95 18.26
N GLY A 107 -2.79 5.27 18.37
CA GLY A 107 -2.39 6.19 17.30
C GLY A 107 -0.88 6.19 16.99
N VAL A 108 -0.04 6.01 18.02
CA VAL A 108 1.42 5.84 17.82
C VAL A 108 1.74 4.52 17.12
N ALA A 109 1.09 3.43 17.53
CA ALA A 109 1.27 2.12 16.90
C ALA A 109 0.80 2.13 15.43
N ASP A 110 -0.38 2.70 15.14
CA ASP A 110 -0.89 2.88 13.77
C ASP A 110 0.11 3.63 12.90
N THR A 111 0.57 4.79 13.38
CA THR A 111 1.52 5.63 12.66
C THR A 111 2.82 4.89 12.33
N CYS A 112 3.41 4.19 13.30
CA CYS A 112 4.68 3.50 13.11
C CYS A 112 4.54 2.33 12.11
N MET A 113 3.48 1.54 12.20
CA MET A 113 3.24 0.43 11.27
C MET A 113 2.93 0.91 9.86
N PHE A 114 2.04 1.89 9.74
CA PHE A 114 1.60 2.41 8.46
C PHE A 114 2.76 3.04 7.69
N VAL A 115 3.52 3.93 8.34
CA VAL A 115 4.70 4.57 7.72
C VAL A 115 5.76 3.53 7.41
N GLY A 116 6.01 2.56 8.29
CA GLY A 116 6.96 1.49 8.06
C GLY A 116 6.63 0.68 6.80
N TRP A 117 5.43 0.11 6.73
CA TRP A 117 5.00 -0.74 5.61
C TRP A 117 4.89 0.00 4.29
N LEU A 118 4.31 1.21 4.25
CA LEU A 118 4.18 1.95 2.99
C LEU A 118 5.50 2.50 2.49
N SER A 119 6.41 2.89 3.39
CA SER A 119 7.77 3.24 2.98
C SER A 119 8.50 2.03 2.40
N PHE A 120 8.16 0.81 2.82
CA PHE A 120 8.72 -0.40 2.20
C PHE A 120 8.06 -0.70 0.84
N PHE A 121 6.74 -0.63 0.73
CA PHE A 121 6.03 -0.92 -0.52
C PHE A 121 6.39 0.04 -1.64
N GLY A 122 6.68 1.31 -1.34
CA GLY A 122 7.06 2.26 -2.36
C GLY A 122 8.38 1.95 -3.07
N TYR A 123 9.14 0.91 -2.68
CA TYR A 123 10.32 0.44 -3.41
C TYR A 123 10.07 -0.75 -4.34
N LEU A 124 8.90 -1.38 -4.28
CA LEU A 124 8.56 -2.52 -5.13
C LEU A 124 8.19 -2.12 -6.56
N HIS A 125 8.24 -3.06 -7.49
CA HIS A 125 7.97 -2.80 -8.91
C HIS A 125 6.53 -2.32 -9.15
N LEU A 126 6.32 -1.68 -10.31
CA LEU A 126 5.01 -1.20 -10.73
C LEU A 126 4.02 -2.35 -10.80
N GLY A 127 2.85 -2.18 -10.17
CA GLY A 127 1.80 -3.19 -10.12
C GLY A 127 1.91 -4.16 -8.93
N GLU A 128 3.12 -4.52 -8.49
CA GLU A 128 3.31 -5.31 -7.26
C GLU A 128 2.79 -4.55 -6.03
N THR A 129 3.07 -3.24 -5.97
CA THR A 129 2.65 -2.36 -4.89
C THR A 129 1.13 -2.33 -4.73
N ALA A 130 0.39 -2.06 -5.81
CA ALA A 130 -1.06 -2.04 -5.78
C ALA A 130 -1.67 -3.39 -5.40
N LEU A 131 -1.14 -4.48 -5.95
CA LEU A 131 -1.60 -5.84 -5.64
C LEU A 131 -1.33 -6.20 -4.18
N LEU A 132 -0.14 -5.93 -3.66
CA LEU A 132 0.22 -6.21 -2.28
C LEU A 132 -0.61 -5.41 -1.29
N ILE A 133 -0.81 -4.11 -1.53
CA ILE A 133 -1.69 -3.29 -0.69
C ILE A 133 -3.08 -3.91 -0.69
N THR A 134 -3.68 -4.11 -1.87
CA THR A 134 -5.05 -4.62 -2.00
C THR A 134 -5.22 -6.00 -1.35
N LEU A 135 -4.30 -6.93 -1.60
CA LEU A 135 -4.33 -8.27 -1.02
C LEU A 135 -4.14 -8.25 0.49
N SER A 136 -3.30 -7.35 1.02
CA SER A 136 -3.09 -7.22 2.47
C SER A 136 -4.36 -6.75 3.18
N TYR A 137 -5.09 -5.77 2.61
CA TYR A 137 -6.40 -5.36 3.14
C TYR A 137 -7.40 -6.54 3.14
N ALA A 138 -7.41 -7.36 2.08
CA ALA A 138 -8.25 -8.55 2.02
C ALA A 138 -7.85 -9.62 3.05
N VAL A 139 -6.55 -9.88 3.21
CA VAL A 139 -6.03 -10.80 4.24
C VAL A 139 -6.43 -10.32 5.63
N GLY A 140 -6.25 -9.04 5.95
CA GLY A 140 -6.66 -8.48 7.24
C GLY A 140 -8.16 -8.66 7.50
N SER A 141 -8.97 -8.55 6.45
CA SER A 141 -10.42 -8.75 6.50
C SER A 141 -10.81 -10.21 6.74
N VAL A 142 -10.15 -11.15 6.05
CA VAL A 142 -10.35 -12.59 6.25
C VAL A 142 -9.95 -12.99 7.67
N VAL A 143 -8.82 -12.48 8.17
CA VAL A 143 -8.37 -12.70 9.55
C VAL A 143 -9.40 -12.16 10.55
N LEU A 144 -9.95 -10.97 10.32
CA LEU A 144 -11.01 -10.42 11.17
C LEU A 144 -12.24 -11.35 11.23
N PHE A 145 -12.77 -11.78 10.09
CA PHE A 145 -13.95 -12.66 10.05
C PHE A 145 -13.68 -14.02 10.70
N ALA A 146 -12.48 -14.58 10.49
CA ALA A 146 -12.07 -15.82 11.16
C ALA A 146 -12.04 -15.66 12.68
N LEU A 147 -11.42 -14.59 13.18
CA LEU A 147 -11.34 -14.30 14.62
C LEU A 147 -12.72 -14.02 15.22
N TYR A 148 -13.59 -13.33 14.49
CA TYR A 148 -14.97 -13.09 14.91
C TYR A 148 -15.74 -14.41 15.08
N GLY A 149 -15.57 -15.35 14.15
CA GLY A 149 -16.16 -16.69 14.22
C GLY A 149 -15.60 -17.58 15.35
N MET A 150 -14.34 -17.39 15.74
CA MET A 150 -13.69 -18.12 16.85
C MET A 150 -14.05 -17.57 18.24
N GLY A 151 -14.66 -16.39 18.32
CA GLY A 151 -15.16 -15.79 19.54
C GLY A 151 -14.16 -14.91 20.30
N LYS A 152 -14.61 -14.36 21.44
CA LYS A 152 -13.94 -13.27 22.14
C LYS A 152 -12.52 -13.60 22.63
N GLY A 153 -12.28 -14.83 23.06
CA GLY A 153 -10.95 -15.25 23.53
C GLY A 153 -9.90 -15.21 22.41
N ALA A 154 -10.26 -15.66 21.20
CA ALA A 154 -9.38 -15.59 20.04
C ALA A 154 -9.10 -14.14 19.64
N MET A 155 -10.12 -13.27 19.64
CA MET A 155 -9.94 -11.84 19.37
C MET A 155 -9.01 -11.16 20.38
N GLN A 156 -9.11 -11.49 21.68
CA GLN A 156 -8.20 -10.96 22.71
C GLN A 156 -6.76 -11.41 22.47
N ALA A 157 -6.53 -12.71 22.27
CA ALA A 157 -5.19 -13.22 22.00
C ALA A 157 -4.59 -12.60 20.72
N ALA A 158 -5.39 -12.52 19.65
CA ALA A 158 -4.97 -11.93 18.39
C ALA A 158 -4.66 -10.43 18.52
N SER A 159 -5.42 -9.67 19.31
CA SER A 159 -5.17 -8.24 19.50
C SER A 159 -3.78 -7.92 20.08
N VAL A 160 -3.20 -8.84 20.86
CA VAL A 160 -1.84 -8.73 21.41
C VAL A 160 -0.79 -9.28 20.43
N LEU A 161 -1.10 -10.38 19.73
CA LEU A 161 -0.16 -11.06 18.84
C LEU A 161 0.00 -10.38 17.47
N LEU A 162 -1.07 -9.82 16.90
CA LEU A 162 -1.08 -9.26 15.56
C LEU A 162 -0.10 -8.08 15.39
N PRO A 163 0.04 -7.14 16.35
CA PRO A 163 1.04 -6.09 16.24
C PRO A 163 2.47 -6.65 16.19
N VAL A 164 2.76 -7.63 17.04
CA VAL A 164 4.08 -8.28 17.09
C VAL A 164 4.34 -9.04 15.79
N ALA A 165 3.35 -9.79 15.30
CA ALA A 165 3.45 -10.52 14.05
C ALA A 165 3.68 -9.59 12.86
N SER A 166 3.01 -8.44 12.80
CA SER A 166 3.24 -7.42 11.77
C SER A 166 4.65 -6.84 11.86
N ALA A 167 5.12 -6.46 13.06
CA ALA A 167 6.46 -5.91 13.26
C ALA A 167 7.57 -6.91 12.92
N VAL A 168 7.42 -8.18 13.31
CA VAL A 168 8.37 -9.25 12.95
C VAL A 168 8.37 -9.48 11.45
N SER A 169 7.20 -9.54 10.82
CA SER A 169 7.07 -9.72 9.37
C SER A 169 7.71 -8.56 8.61
N PHE A 170 7.57 -7.33 9.11
CA PHE A 170 8.19 -6.14 8.54
C PHE A 170 9.71 -6.22 8.60
N VAL A 171 10.27 -6.58 9.75
CA VAL A 171 11.72 -6.76 9.93
C VAL A 171 12.28 -7.87 9.03
N LEU A 172 11.57 -8.99 8.89
CA LEU A 172 11.97 -10.10 8.01
C LEU A 172 11.91 -9.68 6.52
N ALA A 173 10.85 -8.98 6.13
CA ALA A 173 10.71 -8.44 4.78
C ALA A 173 11.81 -7.42 4.46
N TYR A 174 12.15 -6.57 5.42
CA TYR A 174 13.24 -5.61 5.26
C TYR A 174 14.60 -6.27 5.17
N ARG A 175 14.94 -7.19 6.10
CA ARG A 175 16.21 -7.92 6.07
C ARG A 175 16.43 -8.68 4.78
N SER A 176 15.39 -9.33 4.29
CA SER A 176 15.47 -10.07 3.03
C SER A 176 15.65 -9.14 1.84
N PHE A 177 14.96 -8.00 1.80
CA PHE A 177 15.16 -6.98 0.76
C PHE A 177 16.60 -6.43 0.79
N ALA A 178 17.11 -6.08 1.96
CA ALA A 178 18.47 -5.57 2.15
C ALA A 178 19.57 -6.59 1.74
N GLN A 179 19.24 -7.88 1.69
CA GLN A 179 20.15 -8.93 1.23
C GLN A 179 20.08 -9.16 -0.28
N THR A 180 18.97 -8.83 -0.94
CA THR A 180 18.75 -9.18 -2.36
C THR A 180 18.97 -8.01 -3.32
N SER A 181 18.95 -6.78 -2.83
CA SER A 181 19.02 -5.59 -3.67
C SER A 181 20.28 -4.78 -3.37
N ASP A 182 21.12 -4.57 -4.39
CA ASP A 182 22.22 -3.59 -4.38
C ASP A 182 21.72 -2.12 -4.40
N ALA A 183 20.40 -1.94 -4.35
CA ALA A 183 19.77 -0.63 -4.29
C ALA A 183 20.15 0.08 -2.98
N PRO A 184 20.34 1.41 -3.01
CA PRO A 184 20.51 2.19 -1.79
C PRO A 184 19.40 1.85 -0.80
N GLU A 185 19.74 1.79 0.51
CA GLU A 185 18.80 1.35 1.54
C GLU A 185 17.39 1.94 1.29
N PRO A 186 16.29 1.19 1.50
CA PRO A 186 14.91 1.67 1.37
C PRO A 186 14.57 2.97 2.11
N TRP A 187 15.50 3.50 2.91
CA TRP A 187 15.35 4.80 3.53
C TRP A 187 16.48 5.79 3.27
N ALA A 188 17.48 5.44 2.45
CA ALA A 188 18.51 6.34 1.99
C ALA A 188 17.91 7.34 0.99
N THR A 189 17.15 8.31 1.48
CA THR A 189 16.86 9.52 0.71
C THR A 189 18.16 10.26 0.50
N SER A 190 18.50 10.58 -0.76
CA SER A 190 19.51 11.60 -1.00
C SER A 190 19.12 12.88 -0.24
N ALA A 191 20.09 13.63 0.29
CA ALA A 191 19.80 14.86 1.03
C ALA A 191 18.90 15.83 0.22
N ASP A 192 18.98 15.75 -1.11
CA ASP A 192 18.22 16.55 -2.07
C ASP A 192 16.81 16.01 -2.40
N ALA A 193 16.52 14.72 -2.21
CA ALA A 193 15.16 14.15 -2.38
C ALA A 193 14.11 14.77 -1.44
N SER A 194 14.56 15.42 -0.37
CA SER A 194 13.68 16.18 0.53
C SER A 194 13.30 17.57 -0.01
N LYS A 195 14.00 18.07 -1.03
CA LYS A 195 13.75 19.39 -1.62
C LYS A 195 13.03 19.31 -2.97
N THR A 196 12.97 18.12 -3.58
CA THR A 196 12.29 17.91 -4.85
C THR A 196 10.77 18.08 -4.68
N PRO A 197 10.15 19.02 -5.40
CA PRO A 197 8.71 19.21 -5.32
C PRO A 197 8.00 18.06 -6.06
N LEU A 198 6.88 17.59 -5.51
CA LEU A 198 6.01 16.64 -6.20
C LEU A 198 5.27 17.35 -7.36
N PRO A 199 4.85 16.60 -8.40
CA PRO A 199 4.01 17.14 -9.46
C PRO A 199 2.72 17.78 -8.94
N PRO A 200 2.18 18.83 -9.60
CA PRO A 200 0.97 19.53 -9.16
C PRO A 200 -0.26 18.62 -9.02
N VAL A 201 -0.34 17.57 -9.83
CA VAL A 201 -1.41 16.56 -9.79
C VAL A 201 -1.43 15.83 -8.43
N VAL A 202 -0.26 15.59 -7.83
CA VAL A 202 -0.14 14.91 -6.52
C VAL A 202 -0.67 15.78 -5.39
N TYR A 203 -0.48 17.11 -5.46
CA TYR A 203 -1.04 18.03 -4.47
C TYR A 203 -2.57 18.08 -4.52
N ARG A 204 -3.16 17.97 -5.71
CA ARG A 204 -4.61 17.85 -5.87
C ARG A 204 -5.10 16.50 -5.34
N LEU A 205 -4.34 15.42 -5.55
CA LEU A 205 -4.63 14.11 -4.98
C LEU A 205 -4.64 14.13 -3.45
N TYR A 206 -3.75 14.88 -2.79
CA TYR A 206 -3.85 15.12 -1.33
C TYR A 206 -5.18 15.78 -0.97
N GLY A 207 -5.55 16.88 -1.63
CA GLY A 207 -6.82 17.58 -1.37
C GLY A 207 -8.04 16.68 -1.56
N ALA A 208 -8.03 15.87 -2.62
CA ALA A 208 -9.03 14.86 -2.91
C ALA A 208 -9.19 13.85 -1.77
N LEU A 209 -8.06 13.30 -1.32
CA LEU A 209 -8.02 12.31 -0.25
C LEU A 209 -8.55 12.89 1.06
N ALA A 210 -8.18 14.13 1.40
CA ALA A 210 -8.72 14.83 2.56
C ALA A 210 -10.24 15.01 2.45
N ALA A 211 -10.74 15.47 1.31
CA ALA A 211 -12.15 15.76 1.13
C ALA A 211 -13.02 14.48 1.15
N LEU A 212 -12.60 13.41 0.46
CA LEU A 212 -13.29 12.12 0.51
C LEU A 212 -13.22 11.49 1.90
N ALA A 213 -12.08 11.57 2.59
CA ALA A 213 -11.94 11.12 3.96
C ALA A 213 -12.86 11.88 4.93
N ALA A 214 -13.02 13.19 4.73
CA ALA A 214 -13.95 14.01 5.52
C ALA A 214 -15.42 13.63 5.27
N LEU A 215 -15.82 13.43 4.02
CA LEU A 215 -17.18 12.98 3.69
C LEU A 215 -17.47 11.59 4.26
N PHE A 216 -16.52 10.67 4.15
CA PHE A 216 -16.60 9.33 4.72
C PHE A 216 -16.70 9.35 6.24
N ALA A 217 -15.86 10.14 6.92
CA ALA A 217 -15.87 10.26 8.37
C ALA A 217 -17.13 10.94 8.89
N LEU A 218 -17.63 11.97 8.19
CA LEU A 218 -18.91 12.61 8.50
C LEU A 218 -20.05 11.58 8.41
N PHE A 219 -20.11 10.80 7.33
CA PHE A 219 -21.09 9.73 7.17
C PHE A 219 -21.00 8.71 8.31
N SER A 220 -19.79 8.22 8.60
CA SER A 220 -19.55 7.23 9.65
C SER A 220 -19.95 7.76 11.03
N CYS A 221 -19.61 9.01 11.32
CA CYS A 221 -19.96 9.71 12.54
C CYS A 221 -21.48 9.78 12.73
N VAL A 222 -22.22 10.21 11.70
CA VAL A 222 -23.68 10.28 11.75
C VAL A 222 -24.29 8.90 12.00
N MET A 223 -23.83 7.87 11.28
CA MET A 223 -24.36 6.50 11.45
C MET A 223 -24.10 5.94 12.85
N VAL A 224 -22.91 6.14 13.40
CA VAL A 224 -22.56 5.70 14.76
C VAL A 224 -23.39 6.45 15.80
N ARG A 225 -23.58 7.77 15.66
CA ARG A 225 -24.38 8.57 16.61
C ARG A 225 -25.86 8.20 16.59
N GLN A 226 -26.39 7.82 15.44
CA GLN A 226 -27.78 7.37 15.27
C GLN A 226 -27.99 5.90 15.70
N GLY A 227 -26.92 5.19 16.10
CA GLY A 227 -26.99 3.78 16.49
C GLY A 227 -27.33 2.84 15.34
N VAL A 228 -27.11 3.27 14.09
CA VAL A 228 -27.41 2.49 12.90
C VAL A 228 -26.38 1.36 12.75
N GLN A 229 -26.78 0.15 13.14
CA GLN A 229 -25.91 -1.01 13.03
C GLN A 229 -25.71 -1.42 11.55
N GLY A 230 -24.46 -1.76 11.22
CA GLY A 230 -24.11 -2.30 9.90
C GLY A 230 -24.00 -1.29 8.76
N ALA A 231 -24.20 0.01 9.00
CA ALA A 231 -23.91 1.06 7.99
C ALA A 231 -22.45 1.52 8.02
N SER A 232 -21.81 1.46 9.17
CA SER A 232 -20.38 1.77 9.33
C SER A 232 -19.76 0.83 10.36
N GLY A 233 -18.43 0.81 10.40
CA GLY A 233 -17.66 0.02 11.33
C GLY A 233 -16.83 -1.10 10.68
N PRO A 234 -16.10 -1.87 11.50
CA PRO A 234 -15.01 -2.73 11.04
C PRO A 234 -15.47 -3.91 10.18
N LEU A 235 -16.65 -4.47 10.44
CA LEU A 235 -17.18 -5.61 9.65
C LEU A 235 -17.57 -5.17 8.23
N VAL A 236 -18.19 -3.99 8.08
CA VAL A 236 -18.54 -3.42 6.78
C VAL A 236 -17.26 -3.09 6.01
N GLN A 237 -16.31 -2.43 6.67
CA GLN A 237 -15.02 -2.10 6.08
C GLN A 237 -14.27 -3.35 5.60
N ALA A 238 -14.20 -4.39 6.43
CA ALA A 238 -13.58 -5.66 6.07
C ALA A 238 -14.28 -6.35 4.88
N GLY A 239 -15.61 -6.36 4.86
CA GLY A 239 -16.37 -6.87 3.72
C GLY A 239 -16.04 -6.12 2.42
N CYS A 240 -16.03 -4.78 2.48
CA CYS A 240 -15.68 -3.93 1.34
C CYS A 240 -14.24 -4.16 0.86
N CYS A 241 -13.27 -4.36 1.76
CA CYS A 241 -11.88 -4.66 1.39
C CYS A 241 -11.77 -5.94 0.55
N ILE A 242 -12.52 -7.00 0.88
CA ILE A 242 -12.58 -8.22 0.07
C ILE A 242 -13.19 -7.94 -1.30
N VAL A 243 -14.27 -7.16 -1.36
CA VAL A 243 -14.91 -6.77 -2.63
C VAL A 243 -13.95 -5.95 -3.51
N VAL A 244 -13.24 -4.98 -2.94
CA VAL A 244 -12.21 -4.20 -3.66
C VAL A 244 -11.13 -5.12 -4.20
N ALA A 245 -10.66 -6.09 -3.42
CA ALA A 245 -9.66 -7.05 -3.88
C ALA A 245 -10.15 -7.95 -5.02
N CYS A 246 -11.38 -8.43 -4.94
CA CYS A 246 -11.99 -9.21 -6.01
C CYS A 246 -12.14 -8.37 -7.30
N ILE A 247 -12.60 -7.12 -7.20
CA ILE A 247 -12.76 -6.24 -8.35
C ILE A 247 -11.41 -5.86 -8.96
N ALA A 248 -10.43 -5.47 -8.13
CA ALA A 248 -9.09 -5.16 -8.60
C ALA A 248 -8.43 -6.37 -9.28
N GLY A 249 -8.57 -7.56 -8.68
CA GLY A 249 -8.09 -8.82 -9.26
C GLY A 249 -8.78 -9.16 -10.59
N ALA A 250 -10.10 -8.99 -10.68
CA ALA A 250 -10.87 -9.22 -11.90
C ALA A 250 -10.48 -8.24 -13.01
N VAL A 251 -10.36 -6.93 -12.70
CA VAL A 251 -9.89 -5.92 -13.64
C VAL A 251 -8.49 -6.26 -14.13
N PHE A 252 -7.58 -6.63 -13.24
CA PHE A 252 -6.23 -7.04 -13.60
C PHE A 252 -6.22 -8.27 -14.52
N ALA A 253 -7.02 -9.31 -14.19
CA ALA A 253 -7.13 -10.52 -15.00
C ALA A 253 -7.72 -10.27 -16.40
N LEU A 254 -8.74 -9.41 -16.50
CA LEU A 254 -9.44 -9.11 -17.76
C LEU A 254 -8.66 -8.18 -18.68
N THR A 255 -8.06 -7.12 -18.12
CA THR A 255 -7.37 -6.09 -18.91
C THR A 255 -5.93 -6.45 -19.22
N ARG A 256 -5.28 -7.28 -18.38
CA ARG A 256 -3.83 -7.57 -18.41
C ARG A 256 -2.95 -6.32 -18.52
N GLN A 257 -3.49 -5.15 -18.16
CA GLN A 257 -2.85 -3.85 -18.32
C GLN A 257 -3.11 -3.00 -17.09
N VAL A 258 -2.04 -2.43 -16.53
CA VAL A 258 -2.09 -1.48 -15.40
C VAL A 258 -3.00 -0.27 -15.71
N LYS A 259 -3.12 0.09 -17.00
CA LYS A 259 -3.98 1.18 -17.49
C LYS A 259 -5.48 0.97 -17.21
N GLY A 260 -5.94 -0.27 -17.05
CA GLY A 260 -7.32 -0.58 -16.69
C GLY A 260 -7.71 -0.10 -15.28
N MET A 261 -6.73 0.07 -14.38
CA MET A 261 -6.96 0.49 -12.99
C MET A 261 -7.45 1.94 -12.90
N TYR A 262 -7.13 2.80 -13.88
CA TYR A 262 -7.65 4.18 -13.92
C TYR A 262 -9.16 4.28 -14.16
N GLY A 263 -9.79 3.20 -14.65
CA GLY A 263 -11.26 3.12 -14.67
C GLY A 263 -11.86 3.06 -13.26
N LEU A 264 -11.17 2.42 -12.30
CA LEU A 264 -11.62 2.28 -10.91
C LEU A 264 -11.64 3.62 -10.17
N TYR A 265 -10.77 4.54 -10.55
CA TYR A 265 -10.77 5.91 -10.02
C TYR A 265 -12.09 6.63 -10.28
N ARG A 266 -12.70 6.42 -11.45
CA ARG A 266 -14.02 7.00 -11.77
C ARG A 266 -15.15 6.30 -11.01
N LEU A 267 -14.97 5.00 -10.72
CA LEU A 267 -15.94 4.22 -9.96
C LEU A 267 -16.02 4.68 -8.50
N ALA A 268 -14.93 5.12 -7.89
CA ALA A 268 -14.88 5.52 -6.49
C ALA A 268 -15.89 6.62 -6.10
N PRO A 269 -15.89 7.82 -6.70
CA PRO A 269 -16.90 8.84 -6.40
C PRO A 269 -18.29 8.41 -6.86
N LEU A 270 -18.44 7.68 -7.97
CA LEU A 270 -19.75 7.18 -8.40
C LEU A 270 -20.37 6.23 -7.36
N ALA A 271 -19.56 5.35 -6.78
CA ALA A 271 -20.00 4.44 -5.73
C ALA A 271 -20.35 5.21 -4.44
N MET A 272 -19.52 6.18 -4.02
CA MET A 272 -19.85 7.01 -2.85
C MET A 272 -21.15 7.80 -3.07
N GLY A 273 -21.32 8.42 -4.25
CA GLY A 273 -22.52 9.15 -4.61
C GLY A 273 -23.75 8.26 -4.64
N ALA A 274 -23.64 7.05 -5.22
CA ALA A 274 -24.70 6.05 -5.20
C ALA A 274 -25.07 5.64 -3.77
N GLY A 275 -24.08 5.49 -2.88
CA GLY A 275 -24.30 5.25 -1.45
C GLY A 275 -25.12 6.36 -0.79
N PHE A 276 -24.76 7.63 -1.00
CA PHE A 276 -25.55 8.77 -0.51
C PHE A 276 -26.96 8.82 -1.11
N CYS A 277 -27.15 8.53 -2.40
CA CYS A 277 -28.48 8.41 -3.00
C CYS A 277 -29.31 7.29 -2.35
N CYS A 278 -28.70 6.14 -2.07
CA CYS A 278 -29.38 5.01 -1.42
C CYS A 278 -29.89 5.36 -0.02
N LEU A 279 -29.19 6.24 0.71
CA LEU A 279 -29.67 6.77 1.99
C LEU A 279 -30.95 7.58 1.83
N GLY A 280 -31.02 8.43 0.80
CA GLY A 280 -32.14 9.32 0.57
C GLY A 280 -33.39 8.63 0.03
N MET A 281 -33.23 7.59 -0.78
CA MET A 281 -34.33 6.96 -1.54
C MET A 281 -34.94 5.73 -0.87
N LEU A 282 -34.17 4.94 -0.13
CA LEU A 282 -34.55 3.58 0.26
C LEU A 282 -34.88 3.41 1.76
N GLY A 283 -34.77 4.47 2.57
CA GLY A 283 -35.13 4.44 3.99
C GLY A 283 -34.27 3.48 4.84
N GLY A 284 -34.81 3.04 5.98
CA GLY A 284 -34.06 2.27 7.00
C GLY A 284 -33.55 0.88 6.60
N GLN A 285 -34.11 0.28 5.53
CA GLN A 285 -33.77 -1.10 5.12
C GLN A 285 -32.49 -1.19 4.26
N SER A 286 -31.96 -0.05 3.78
CA SER A 286 -30.80 0.00 2.87
C SER A 286 -29.53 0.55 3.52
N TRP A 287 -29.54 0.86 4.83
CA TRP A 287 -28.42 1.54 5.50
C TRP A 287 -27.09 0.78 5.39
N THR A 288 -27.15 -0.55 5.44
CA THR A 288 -25.97 -1.40 5.27
C THR A 288 -25.41 -1.35 3.85
N ALA A 289 -26.29 -1.39 2.83
CA ALA A 289 -25.90 -1.28 1.42
C ALA A 289 -25.35 0.11 1.09
N ALA A 290 -26.02 1.16 1.59
CA ALA A 290 -25.58 2.54 1.41
C ALA A 290 -24.22 2.79 2.05
N GLY A 291 -24.04 2.34 3.30
CA GLY A 291 -22.77 2.41 4.00
C GLY A 291 -21.66 1.60 3.34
N GLY A 292 -21.98 0.41 2.85
CA GLY A 292 -21.06 -0.41 2.05
C GLY A 292 -20.62 0.27 0.76
N LEU A 293 -21.50 0.98 0.05
CA LEU A 293 -21.15 1.73 -1.16
C LEU A 293 -20.25 2.94 -0.85
N VAL A 294 -20.54 3.70 0.22
CA VAL A 294 -19.69 4.81 0.67
C VAL A 294 -18.31 4.30 1.09
N MET A 295 -18.26 3.24 1.89
CA MET A 295 -17.02 2.56 2.31
C MET A 295 -16.22 2.05 1.11
N PHE A 296 -16.87 1.34 0.19
CA PHE A 296 -16.25 0.79 -1.00
C PHE A 296 -15.59 1.89 -1.86
N GLY A 297 -16.31 2.99 -2.10
CA GLY A 297 -15.76 4.09 -2.88
C GLY A 297 -14.58 4.78 -2.19
N PHE A 298 -14.65 5.01 -0.88
CA PHE A 298 -13.54 5.57 -0.11
C PHE A 298 -12.30 4.65 -0.11
N LEU A 299 -12.48 3.36 0.20
CA LEU A 299 -11.37 2.39 0.23
C LEU A 299 -10.72 2.20 -1.14
N THR A 300 -11.53 2.13 -2.20
CA THR A 300 -11.01 2.06 -3.58
C THR A 300 -10.13 3.27 -3.88
N PHE A 301 -10.59 4.47 -3.52
CA PHE A 301 -9.82 5.69 -3.71
C PHE A 301 -8.54 5.71 -2.88
N GLU A 302 -8.62 5.34 -1.59
CA GLU A 302 -7.47 5.30 -0.68
C GLU A 302 -6.38 4.37 -1.24
N ILE A 303 -6.73 3.13 -1.59
CA ILE A 303 -5.78 2.13 -2.10
C ILE A 303 -5.11 2.59 -3.40
N LEU A 304 -5.90 3.12 -4.36
CA LEU A 304 -5.35 3.61 -5.62
C LEU A 304 -4.45 4.83 -5.40
N SER A 305 -4.86 5.75 -4.53
CA SER A 305 -4.08 6.96 -4.23
C SER A 305 -2.72 6.62 -3.59
N LEU A 306 -2.68 5.64 -2.70
CA LEU A 306 -1.43 5.14 -2.10
C LEU A 306 -0.48 4.58 -3.15
N ASN A 307 -1.00 3.82 -4.11
CA ASN A 307 -0.19 3.33 -5.24
C ASN A 307 0.36 4.47 -6.10
N ASP A 308 -0.44 5.50 -6.36
CA ASP A 308 0.00 6.64 -7.17
C ASP A 308 1.00 7.55 -6.44
N PHE A 309 0.91 7.68 -5.11
CA PHE A 309 1.97 8.32 -4.34
C PHE A 309 3.30 7.55 -4.47
N CYS A 310 3.29 6.21 -4.45
CA CYS A 310 4.49 5.41 -4.72
C CYS A 310 5.05 5.68 -6.12
N ASN A 311 4.19 5.71 -7.14
CA ASN A 311 4.59 5.97 -8.53
C ASN A 311 5.19 7.37 -8.70
N ALA A 312 4.56 8.38 -8.13
CA ALA A 312 4.99 9.78 -8.23
C ALA A 312 6.33 10.03 -7.51
N VAL A 313 6.53 9.40 -6.35
CA VAL A 313 7.78 9.52 -5.61
C VAL A 313 8.96 8.96 -6.39
N LYS A 314 8.76 7.77 -6.97
CA LYS A 314 9.80 7.05 -7.71
C LYS A 314 10.15 7.67 -9.06
N THR A 315 9.21 8.37 -9.69
CA THR A 315 9.46 9.07 -10.96
C THR A 315 10.19 10.40 -10.76
N ASN A 316 10.05 11.03 -9.59
CA ASN A 316 10.60 12.35 -9.29
C ASN A 316 11.74 12.34 -8.27
N ASP A 317 12.24 11.14 -7.88
CA ASP A 317 13.23 10.94 -6.82
C ASP A 317 12.92 11.74 -5.53
N ALA A 318 11.63 11.76 -5.17
CA ALA A 318 11.16 12.46 -3.98
C ALA A 318 11.33 11.60 -2.72
N SER A 319 11.20 12.21 -1.55
CA SER A 319 11.19 11.46 -0.30
C SER A 319 9.87 10.69 -0.12
N LEU A 320 9.94 9.36 -0.18
CA LEU A 320 8.79 8.47 0.02
C LEU A 320 8.14 8.64 1.39
N VAL A 321 8.97 8.70 2.44
CA VAL A 321 8.50 8.87 3.82
C VAL A 321 7.68 10.15 3.94
N ARG A 322 8.12 11.26 3.32
CA ARG A 322 7.39 12.53 3.35
C ARG A 322 6.09 12.47 2.56
N ALA A 323 6.08 11.85 1.38
CA ALA A 323 4.87 11.72 0.59
C ALA A 323 3.83 10.85 1.31
N MET A 324 4.23 9.70 1.84
CA MET A 324 3.33 8.79 2.55
C MET A 324 2.85 9.37 3.89
N THR A 325 3.74 10.03 4.63
CA THR A 325 3.34 10.75 5.85
C THR A 325 2.38 11.88 5.50
N GLY A 326 2.64 12.64 4.43
CA GLY A 326 1.74 13.68 3.92
C GLY A 326 0.37 13.13 3.51
N ALA A 327 0.33 11.98 2.83
CA ALA A 327 -0.90 11.31 2.44
C ALA A 327 -1.71 10.93 3.67
N ARG A 328 -1.03 10.37 4.70
CA ARG A 328 -1.70 9.94 5.90
C ARG A 328 -2.12 11.08 6.82
N VAL A 329 -1.35 12.15 6.91
CA VAL A 329 -1.74 13.40 7.59
C VAL A 329 -2.98 13.97 6.94
N THR A 330 -3.00 14.06 5.60
CA THR A 330 -4.11 14.66 4.88
C THR A 330 -5.40 13.83 5.02
N SER A 331 -5.31 12.51 4.88
CA SER A 331 -6.42 11.59 5.13
C SER A 331 -6.93 11.66 6.58
N SER A 332 -6.03 11.70 7.56
CA SER A 332 -6.37 11.79 8.98
C SER A 332 -6.98 13.13 9.36
N ALA A 333 -6.48 14.23 8.82
CA ALA A 333 -7.02 15.57 9.02
C ALA A 333 -8.41 15.69 8.40
N GLY A 334 -8.61 15.10 7.21
CA GLY A 334 -9.92 14.96 6.59
C GLY A 334 -10.89 14.20 7.49
N MET A 335 -10.49 13.01 7.98
CA MET A 335 -11.31 12.23 8.91
C MET A 335 -11.65 13.02 10.19
N LEU A 336 -10.67 13.67 10.80
CA LEU A 336 -10.86 14.46 12.02
C LEU A 336 -11.83 15.62 11.79
N ALA A 337 -11.71 16.32 10.66
CA ALA A 337 -12.65 17.37 10.28
C ALA A 337 -14.07 16.82 10.07
N GLY A 338 -14.22 15.68 9.40
CA GLY A 338 -15.51 15.01 9.20
C GLY A 338 -16.17 14.60 10.52
N TRP A 339 -15.43 13.98 11.43
CA TRP A 339 -15.91 13.65 12.77
C TRP A 339 -16.22 14.90 13.62
N GLY A 340 -15.38 15.92 13.54
CA GLY A 340 -15.58 17.18 14.27
C GLY A 340 -16.85 17.91 13.84
N VAL A 341 -17.07 18.05 12.52
CA VAL A 341 -18.33 18.56 11.96
C VAL A 341 -19.48 17.65 12.41
N GLY A 342 -19.35 16.34 12.23
CA GLY A 342 -20.35 15.36 12.62
C GLY A 342 -20.76 15.40 14.08
N MET A 343 -19.89 15.86 15.00
CA MET A 343 -20.17 16.05 16.42
C MET A 343 -20.78 17.42 16.75
N ALA A 344 -20.32 18.48 16.09
CA ALA A 344 -20.84 19.84 16.27
C ALA A 344 -22.30 19.95 15.79
N LEU A 345 -22.65 19.12 14.83
CA LEU A 345 -23.99 18.92 14.33
C LEU A 345 -24.93 18.39 15.44
N PRO A 346 -26.07 19.04 15.74
CA PRO A 346 -26.99 18.58 16.79
C PRO A 346 -27.52 17.16 16.57
N THR A 347 -27.81 16.41 17.65
CA THR A 347 -28.39 15.06 17.54
C THR A 347 -29.83 15.08 17.02
N GLN A 348 -30.55 16.20 17.22
CA GLN A 348 -31.94 16.40 16.82
C GLN A 348 -32.11 17.25 15.54
N THR A 349 -31.03 17.61 14.85
CA THR A 349 -31.18 18.41 13.62
C THR A 349 -31.78 17.59 12.49
N ALA A 350 -32.62 18.27 11.71
CA ALA A 350 -33.48 17.82 10.62
C ALA A 350 -32.89 16.87 9.55
N TRP A 351 -31.61 16.48 9.58
CA TRP A 351 -31.07 15.44 8.66
C TRP A 351 -31.37 14.03 9.17
N ALA A 352 -31.68 13.87 10.45
CA ALA A 352 -32.27 12.64 10.99
C ALA A 352 -33.71 12.44 10.46
N ASP A 353 -34.44 13.53 10.26
CA ASP A 353 -35.83 13.52 9.80
C ASP A 353 -35.97 13.67 8.26
N LEU A 354 -34.95 14.20 7.58
CA LEU A 354 -34.86 14.26 6.11
C LEU A 354 -33.57 13.58 5.61
N PRO A 355 -33.57 12.24 5.45
CA PRO A 355 -32.48 11.51 4.78
C PRO A 355 -32.16 12.07 3.39
N GLY A 356 -33.11 12.73 2.73
CA GLY A 356 -32.91 13.45 1.47
C GLY A 356 -31.91 14.60 1.54
N VAL A 357 -31.80 15.33 2.66
CA VAL A 357 -30.84 16.43 2.80
C VAL A 357 -29.42 15.89 2.99
N ALA A 358 -29.25 14.86 3.82
CA ALA A 358 -27.97 14.17 3.98
C ALA A 358 -27.50 13.55 2.65
N ALA A 359 -28.42 12.92 1.92
CA ALA A 359 -28.16 12.42 0.58
C ALA A 359 -27.75 13.54 -0.38
N PHE A 360 -28.47 14.67 -0.40
CA PHE A 360 -28.17 15.80 -1.27
C PHE A 360 -26.80 16.41 -0.97
N VAL A 361 -26.47 16.68 0.30
CA VAL A 361 -25.18 17.24 0.71
C VAL A 361 -24.04 16.25 0.41
N GLY A 362 -24.24 14.96 0.68
CA GLY A 362 -23.27 13.93 0.38
C GLY A 362 -23.01 13.78 -1.12
N VAL A 363 -24.07 13.73 -1.94
CA VAL A 363 -23.96 13.69 -3.40
C VAL A 363 -23.29 14.95 -3.93
N LEU A 364 -23.68 16.14 -3.48
CA LEU A 364 -23.03 17.38 -3.88
C LEU A 364 -21.56 17.39 -3.50
N GLY A 365 -21.21 16.97 -2.27
CA GLY A 365 -19.83 16.87 -1.83
C GLY A 365 -19.02 15.93 -2.71
N VAL A 366 -19.55 14.75 -3.01
CA VAL A 366 -18.91 13.78 -3.90
C VAL A 366 -18.81 14.31 -5.33
N LEU A 367 -19.80 15.06 -5.84
CA LEU A 367 -19.75 15.66 -7.17
C LEU A 367 -18.73 16.80 -7.24
N VAL A 368 -18.64 17.65 -6.21
CA VAL A 368 -17.65 18.74 -6.15
C VAL A 368 -16.25 18.17 -6.09
N VAL A 369 -16.00 17.18 -5.23
CA VAL A 369 -14.70 16.49 -5.18
C VAL A 369 -14.46 15.73 -6.48
N GLY A 370 -15.50 15.09 -7.01
CA GLY A 370 -15.48 14.37 -8.27
C GLY A 370 -15.02 15.25 -9.43
N PHE A 371 -15.59 16.44 -9.53
CA PHE A 371 -15.28 17.43 -10.55
C PHE A 371 -13.91 18.09 -10.33
N ALA A 372 -13.56 18.36 -9.08
CA ALA A 372 -12.29 18.98 -8.72
C ALA A 372 -11.07 18.07 -8.96
N VAL A 373 -11.26 16.74 -8.86
CA VAL A 373 -10.18 15.74 -8.86
C VAL A 373 -10.16 14.87 -10.11
N PHE A 374 -11.33 14.56 -10.69
CA PHE A 374 -11.41 13.71 -11.88
C PHE A 374 -11.63 14.50 -13.16
N THR A 375 -10.99 15.66 -13.29
CA THR A 375 -10.81 16.23 -14.63
C THR A 375 -10.01 15.24 -15.48
N ASN A 376 -10.36 15.11 -16.76
CA ASN A 376 -9.65 14.20 -17.68
C ASN A 376 -8.13 14.47 -17.68
N THR A 377 -7.72 15.72 -17.43
CA THR A 377 -6.32 16.13 -17.31
C THR A 377 -5.59 15.47 -16.15
N GLU A 378 -6.22 15.31 -14.98
CA GLU A 378 -5.57 14.75 -13.78
C GLU A 378 -5.42 13.23 -13.87
N VAL A 379 -6.46 12.55 -14.36
CA VAL A 379 -6.41 11.11 -14.61
C VAL A 379 -5.35 10.78 -15.68
N VAL A 380 -5.22 11.64 -16.71
CA VAL A 380 -4.14 11.53 -17.70
C VAL A 380 -2.78 11.76 -17.05
N GLY A 381 -2.62 12.79 -16.21
CA GLY A 381 -1.37 13.06 -15.51
C GLY A 381 -0.91 11.91 -14.60
N LEU A 382 -1.82 11.30 -13.83
CA LEU A 382 -1.51 10.12 -13.02
C LEU A 382 -1.13 8.91 -13.88
N ARG A 383 -1.83 8.73 -15.00
CA ARG A 383 -1.54 7.67 -15.97
C ARG A 383 -0.18 7.86 -16.63
N ASP A 384 0.20 9.09 -16.96
CA ASP A 384 1.50 9.41 -17.53
C ASP A 384 2.62 9.12 -16.53
N LEU A 385 2.46 9.50 -15.24
CA LEU A 385 3.40 9.13 -14.18
C LEU A 385 3.60 7.61 -14.05
N SER A 386 2.53 6.81 -14.15
CA SER A 386 2.67 5.35 -14.17
C SER A 386 3.37 4.83 -15.42
N GLY A 387 3.18 5.50 -16.56
CA GLY A 387 3.84 5.18 -17.83
C GLY A 387 5.35 5.46 -17.77
N ASP A 388 5.72 6.61 -17.23
CA ASP A 388 7.11 6.99 -16.99
C ASP A 388 7.78 6.01 -16.02
N ARG A 389 7.07 5.63 -14.94
CA ARG A 389 7.57 4.60 -14.01
C ARG A 389 7.81 3.26 -14.71
N ALA A 390 6.88 2.82 -15.54
CA ALA A 390 7.03 1.57 -16.31
C ALA A 390 8.23 1.64 -17.28
N ALA A 391 8.48 2.80 -17.88
CA ALA A 391 9.62 3.01 -18.76
C ALA A 391 10.95 2.98 -17.99
N MET A 392 11.02 3.61 -16.82
CA MET A 392 12.19 3.58 -15.94
C MET A 392 12.53 2.16 -15.49
N GLU A 393 11.54 1.40 -15.00
CA GLU A 393 11.77 0.01 -14.57
C GLU A 393 12.23 -0.88 -15.73
N LYS A 394 11.67 -0.67 -16.93
CA LYS A 394 12.12 -1.39 -18.12
C LYS A 394 13.57 -1.05 -18.49
N LEU A 395 14.00 0.19 -18.30
CA LEU A 395 15.39 0.61 -18.53
C LEU A 395 16.33 0.03 -17.48
N GLU A 396 15.94 0.02 -16.20
CA GLU A 396 16.68 -0.62 -15.10
C GLU A 396 16.85 -2.12 -15.35
N ASP A 397 15.78 -2.82 -15.75
CA ASP A 397 15.83 -4.24 -16.11
C ASP A 397 16.79 -4.50 -17.27
N LEU A 398 16.85 -3.61 -18.27
CA LEU A 398 17.79 -3.74 -19.39
C LEU A 398 19.23 -3.51 -18.95
N ASP A 399 19.50 -2.47 -18.17
CA ASP A 399 20.84 -2.15 -17.65
C ASP A 399 21.38 -3.26 -16.73
N GLN A 400 20.55 -3.75 -15.82
CA GLN A 400 20.93 -4.84 -14.92
C GLN A 400 21.22 -6.14 -15.69
N ARG A 401 20.46 -6.41 -16.75
CA ARG A 401 20.74 -7.54 -17.64
C ARG A 401 22.02 -7.35 -18.42
N ASP A 402 22.28 -6.16 -18.93
CA ASP A 402 23.52 -5.86 -19.64
C ASP A 402 24.74 -6.03 -18.73
N LYS A 403 24.65 -5.59 -17.46
CA LYS A 403 25.68 -5.81 -16.43
C LYS A 403 25.89 -7.30 -16.13
N LEU A 404 24.83 -8.09 -16.02
CA LEU A 404 24.95 -9.54 -15.83
C LEU A 404 25.61 -10.22 -17.03
N LEU A 405 25.24 -9.82 -18.25
CA LEU A 405 25.86 -10.30 -19.48
C LEU A 405 27.34 -9.89 -19.56
N ASP A 406 27.68 -8.67 -19.14
CA ASP A 406 29.07 -8.19 -19.08
C ASP A 406 29.89 -8.93 -18.03
N GLY A 407 29.34 -9.11 -16.83
CA GLY A 407 29.98 -9.87 -15.74
C GLY A 407 30.25 -11.32 -16.15
N PHE A 408 29.27 -11.97 -16.78
CA PHE A 408 29.43 -13.32 -17.30
C PHE A 408 30.47 -13.38 -18.43
N ALA A 409 30.42 -12.42 -19.35
CA ALA A 409 31.40 -12.32 -20.43
C ALA A 409 32.82 -12.13 -19.91
N GLN A 410 33.02 -11.31 -18.88
CA GLN A 410 34.31 -11.13 -18.23
C GLN A 410 34.77 -12.39 -17.50
N ALA A 411 33.88 -13.08 -16.77
CA ALA A 411 34.21 -14.28 -16.02
C ALA A 411 34.73 -15.43 -16.92
N TYR A 412 34.18 -15.56 -18.13
CA TYR A 412 34.56 -16.60 -19.10
C TYR A 412 35.42 -16.09 -20.26
N GLY A 413 35.91 -14.85 -20.21
CA GLY A 413 36.79 -14.29 -21.24
C GLY A 413 36.16 -14.19 -22.64
N LEU A 414 34.87 -13.92 -22.72
CA LEU A 414 34.15 -13.68 -23.98
C LEU A 414 34.55 -12.32 -24.56
N SER A 415 34.78 -12.27 -25.87
CA SER A 415 34.99 -11.03 -26.62
C SER A 415 33.68 -10.25 -26.76
N GLY A 416 33.76 -8.96 -27.10
CA GLY A 416 32.56 -8.13 -27.29
C GLY A 416 31.55 -8.71 -28.29
N ARG A 417 32.01 -9.34 -29.38
CA ARG A 417 31.13 -10.02 -30.34
C ARG A 417 30.55 -11.33 -29.81
N GLU A 418 31.31 -12.09 -29.02
CA GLU A 418 30.79 -13.29 -28.36
C GLU A 418 29.75 -12.93 -27.29
N ARG A 419 29.93 -11.83 -26.55
CA ARG A 419 28.93 -11.28 -25.62
C ARG A 419 27.61 -10.96 -26.32
N GLU A 420 27.66 -10.23 -27.44
CA GLU A 420 26.46 -9.89 -28.21
C GLU A 420 25.72 -11.16 -28.71
N VAL A 421 26.45 -12.12 -29.29
CA VAL A 421 25.90 -13.40 -29.73
C VAL A 421 25.32 -14.20 -28.56
N MET A 422 26.01 -14.23 -27.42
CA MET A 422 25.56 -14.90 -26.19
C MET A 422 24.23 -14.31 -25.70
N GLY A 423 24.09 -12.98 -25.71
CA GLY A 423 22.85 -12.32 -25.32
C GLY A 423 21.65 -12.91 -26.08
N TYR A 424 21.72 -12.95 -27.41
CA TYR A 424 20.66 -13.54 -28.24
C TYR A 424 20.49 -15.05 -28.01
N LEU A 425 21.58 -15.79 -27.75
CA LEU A 425 21.56 -17.23 -27.53
C LEU A 425 20.82 -17.60 -26.22
N LEU A 426 21.04 -16.83 -25.14
CA LEU A 426 20.34 -16.98 -23.86
C LEU A 426 18.84 -16.69 -23.98
N PHE A 427 18.44 -15.74 -24.84
CA PHE A 427 17.03 -15.49 -25.19
C PHE A 427 16.40 -16.58 -26.09
N GLY A 428 17.18 -17.59 -26.48
CA GLY A 428 16.70 -18.69 -27.29
C GLY A 428 16.52 -18.40 -28.76
N ARG A 429 17.24 -17.41 -29.26
CA ARG A 429 17.35 -17.17 -30.68
C ARG A 429 18.32 -18.17 -31.30
N ASN A 430 18.01 -18.60 -32.52
CA ASN A 430 18.83 -19.55 -33.27
C ASN A 430 19.90 -18.80 -34.10
N ALA A 431 20.85 -19.54 -34.67
CA ALA A 431 21.95 -18.96 -35.45
C ALA A 431 21.48 -18.12 -36.64
N VAL A 432 20.36 -18.49 -37.28
CA VAL A 432 19.76 -17.74 -38.39
C VAL A 432 19.30 -16.35 -37.93
N TYR A 433 18.53 -16.31 -36.83
CA TYR A 433 18.06 -15.04 -36.26
C TYR A 433 19.23 -14.15 -35.81
N ILE A 434 20.26 -14.74 -35.19
CA ILE A 434 21.45 -14.01 -34.73
C ILE A 434 22.20 -13.42 -35.91
N ALA A 435 22.35 -14.18 -37.00
CA ALA A 435 23.01 -13.74 -38.21
C ALA A 435 22.29 -12.55 -38.86
N GLU A 436 20.96 -12.59 -38.92
CA GLU A 436 20.14 -11.48 -39.42
C GLU A 436 20.26 -10.23 -38.54
N GLN A 437 20.17 -10.37 -37.21
CA GLN A 437 20.22 -9.23 -36.30
C GLN A 437 21.60 -8.56 -36.21
N LEU A 438 22.67 -9.37 -36.24
CA LEU A 438 24.05 -8.86 -36.19
C LEU A 438 24.62 -8.54 -37.58
N VAL A 439 23.85 -8.75 -38.65
CA VAL A 439 24.25 -8.52 -40.04
C VAL A 439 25.56 -9.27 -40.37
N ILE A 440 25.58 -10.57 -40.08
CA ILE A 440 26.70 -11.49 -40.34
C ILE A 440 26.22 -12.76 -41.06
N ALA A 441 27.13 -13.54 -41.64
CA ALA A 441 26.77 -14.84 -42.22
C ALA A 441 26.37 -15.85 -41.13
N GLU A 442 25.44 -16.76 -41.44
CA GLU A 442 24.99 -17.82 -40.52
C GLU A 442 26.16 -18.70 -40.05
N SER A 443 27.10 -19.01 -40.93
CA SER A 443 28.33 -19.75 -40.61
C SER A 443 29.18 -19.02 -39.57
N THR A 444 29.25 -17.70 -39.63
CA THR A 444 29.95 -16.85 -38.66
C THR A 444 29.23 -16.86 -37.31
N ALA A 445 27.90 -16.75 -37.29
CA ALA A 445 27.12 -16.87 -36.05
C ALA A 445 27.31 -18.24 -35.39
N ARG A 446 27.28 -19.34 -36.15
CA ARG A 446 27.57 -20.71 -35.65
C ARG A 446 28.97 -20.83 -35.08
N THR A 447 29.95 -20.18 -35.71
CA THR A 447 31.34 -20.15 -35.22
C THR A 447 31.42 -19.46 -33.85
N TYR A 448 30.77 -18.30 -33.69
CA TYR A 448 30.73 -17.62 -32.38
C TYR A 448 30.00 -18.45 -31.32
N ILE A 449 28.88 -19.09 -31.65
CA ILE A 449 28.16 -19.99 -30.74
C ILE A 449 29.07 -21.13 -30.28
N HIS A 450 29.81 -21.76 -31.20
CA HIS A 450 30.75 -22.82 -30.85
C HIS A 450 31.88 -22.33 -29.93
N LYS A 451 32.43 -21.14 -30.18
CA LYS A 451 33.45 -20.53 -29.30
C LYS A 451 32.89 -20.21 -27.91
N ILE A 452 31.65 -19.74 -27.82
CA ILE A 452 30.98 -19.48 -26.53
C ILE A 452 30.86 -20.79 -25.75
N TYR A 453 30.36 -21.86 -26.38
CA TYR A 453 30.28 -23.19 -25.77
C TYR A 453 31.66 -23.68 -25.29
N GLN A 454 32.70 -23.54 -26.11
CA GLN A 454 34.05 -23.92 -25.72
C GLN A 454 34.58 -23.10 -24.51
N LYS A 455 34.38 -21.78 -24.50
CA LYS A 455 34.86 -20.90 -23.42
C LYS A 455 34.08 -21.04 -22.11
N THR A 456 32.82 -21.44 -22.20
CA THR A 456 31.94 -21.67 -21.04
C THR A 456 31.94 -23.13 -20.60
N GLU A 457 32.72 -23.99 -21.26
CA GLU A 457 32.77 -25.44 -21.02
C GLU A 457 31.40 -26.12 -21.10
N THR A 458 30.55 -25.65 -22.03
CA THR A 458 29.22 -26.21 -22.28
C THR A 458 29.13 -26.82 -23.68
N HIS A 459 28.20 -27.74 -23.89
CA HIS A 459 28.00 -28.44 -25.16
C HIS A 459 26.61 -28.19 -25.77
N ALA A 460 25.68 -27.68 -24.97
CA ALA A 460 24.33 -27.38 -25.42
C ALA A 460 23.84 -26.05 -24.84
N ARG A 461 22.84 -25.46 -25.51
CA ARG A 461 22.20 -24.22 -25.05
C ARG A 461 21.63 -24.35 -23.64
N MET A 462 21.03 -25.50 -23.29
CA MET A 462 20.49 -25.72 -21.96
C MET A 462 21.58 -25.69 -20.89
N GLU A 463 22.72 -26.33 -21.14
CA GLU A 463 23.87 -26.28 -20.23
C GLU A 463 24.41 -24.85 -20.09
N LEU A 464 24.48 -24.09 -21.18
CA LEU A 464 24.85 -22.67 -21.13
C LEU A 464 23.88 -21.84 -20.28
N LEU A 465 22.58 -22.12 -20.37
CA LEU A 465 21.56 -21.49 -19.53
C LEU A 465 21.76 -21.86 -18.06
N ASP A 466 22.02 -23.14 -17.76
CA ASP A 466 22.24 -23.61 -16.38
C ASP A 466 23.49 -22.93 -15.76
N VAL A 467 24.57 -22.79 -16.54
CA VAL A 467 25.80 -22.10 -16.11
C VAL A 467 25.56 -20.60 -15.91
N PHE A 468 24.78 -19.97 -16.80
CA PHE A 468 24.41 -18.56 -16.66
C PHE A 468 23.50 -18.33 -15.43
N ASP A 469 22.54 -19.20 -15.18
CA ASP A 469 21.66 -19.15 -14.02
C ASP A 469 22.44 -19.36 -12.71
N ALA A 470 23.40 -20.29 -12.71
CA ALA A 470 24.32 -20.50 -11.58
C ALA A 470 25.20 -19.27 -11.31
N PHE A 471 25.71 -18.62 -12.36
CA PHE A 471 26.47 -17.38 -12.24
C PHE A 471 25.62 -16.24 -11.66
N CYS A 472 24.39 -16.07 -12.16
CA CYS A 472 23.45 -15.08 -11.62
C CYS A 472 23.16 -15.34 -10.13
N ALA A 473 23.01 -16.60 -9.73
CA ALA A 473 22.79 -16.98 -8.34
C ALA A 473 24.00 -16.71 -7.43
N GLN A 474 25.23 -16.87 -7.95
CA GLN A 474 26.47 -16.59 -7.21
C GLN A 474 26.73 -15.09 -7.05
N GLN A 475 26.54 -14.29 -8.10
CA GLN A 475 26.68 -12.83 -7.99
C GLN A 475 25.66 -12.22 -7.03
N GLY A 476 24.45 -12.77 -6.94
CA GLY A 476 23.48 -12.41 -5.92
C GLY A 476 23.82 -12.86 -4.49
N SER A 477 24.85 -13.71 -4.30
CA SER A 477 25.31 -14.20 -2.99
C SER A 477 26.64 -13.59 -2.54
N ASP A 478 27.50 -13.16 -3.46
CA ASP A 478 28.78 -12.53 -3.14
C ASP A 478 28.65 -11.03 -2.80
N SER A 479 27.63 -10.35 -3.34
CA SER A 479 27.20 -9.03 -2.84
C SER A 479 26.76 -9.08 -1.36
N VAL A 480 26.33 -10.25 -0.87
CA VAL A 480 25.89 -10.49 0.52
C VAL A 480 27.04 -10.80 1.48
N ARG A 481 28.20 -11.25 0.99
CA ARG A 481 29.36 -11.63 1.81
C ARG A 481 30.50 -10.61 1.82
N GLY A 482 30.51 -9.67 0.86
CA GLY A 482 31.52 -8.62 0.74
C GLY A 482 31.20 -7.31 1.49
N ALA A 483 30.07 -7.23 2.21
CA ALA A 483 29.63 -6.05 2.98
C ALA A 483 29.77 -6.25 4.49
#